data_AF-A0A355SBQ6-F1
#
_entry.id   AF-A0A355SBQ6-F1
#
_cell.length_a   1.000
_cell.length_b   1.000
_cell.length_c   1.000
_cell.angle_alpha   90.00
_cell.angle_beta   90.00
_cell.angle_gamma   90.00
#
_symmetry.space_group_name_H-M   'P 1'
#
loop_
_entity.id
_entity.type
_entity.pdbx_description
1 polymer ?
#
loop_
_entity_poly.entity_id
_entity_poly.type
_entity_poly.pdbx_seq_one_letter_code
_entity_poly.pdbx_strand_id
1 'polypeptide(L)'
;PDDDAIKNMVEMCKGADVVIIGTYNANLNKGQAKLVNKINRINGNTIVVSLRNPYDIMVFDDVPAYICAYEYTKLSLKSVIDVLKGRQKAVGSLPVKIR
;
A
#
# COMPACT_ATOMS: atom_id res chain seq x y z
N PRO A 1 9.72 -8.90 3.61
CA PRO A 1 10.60 -9.34 2.51
C PRO A 1 12.05 -9.05 2.92
N ASP A 2 12.99 -9.91 2.51
CA ASP A 2 14.43 -9.65 2.66
C ASP A 2 14.95 -8.73 1.55
N ASP A 3 16.23 -8.40 1.61
CA ASP A 3 16.84 -7.41 0.72
C ASP A 3 16.91 -7.86 -0.74
N ASP A 4 17.08 -9.16 -1.00
CA ASP A 4 17.11 -9.72 -2.35
C ASP A 4 15.71 -9.73 -2.97
N ALA A 5 14.69 -10.16 -2.21
CA ALA A 5 13.30 -10.07 -2.64
C ALA A 5 12.90 -8.62 -2.93
N ILE A 6 13.30 -7.68 -2.07
CA ILE A 6 13.04 -6.25 -2.28
C ILE A 6 13.70 -5.76 -3.57
N LYS A 7 14.97 -6.10 -3.79
CA LYS A 7 15.69 -5.70 -5.01
C LYS A 7 14.97 -6.18 -6.26
N ASN A 8 14.58 -7.45 -6.29
CA ASN A 8 13.89 -8.05 -7.43
C ASN A 8 12.52 -7.37 -7.69
N MET A 9 11.72 -7.15 -6.64
CA MET A 9 10.42 -6.49 -6.78
C MET A 9 10.54 -5.04 -7.24
N VAL A 10 11.53 -4.29 -6.75
CA VAL A 10 11.79 -2.92 -7.18
C VAL A 10 12.13 -2.87 -8.67
N GLU A 11 12.97 -3.78 -9.16
CA GLU A 11 13.28 -3.86 -10.60
C GLU A 11 12.03 -4.18 -11.43
N MET A 12 11.19 -5.11 -10.99
CA MET A 12 9.92 -5.44 -11.68
C MET A 12 8.94 -4.26 -11.76
N CYS A 13 9.01 -3.33 -10.81
CA CYS A 13 8.13 -2.16 -10.77
C CYS A 13 8.63 -0.99 -11.63
N LYS A 14 9.86 -1.07 -12.17
CA LYS A 14 10.37 -0.04 -13.08
C LYS A 14 9.58 -0.06 -14.39
N GLY A 15 9.10 1.11 -14.78
CA GLY A 15 8.34 1.29 -16.03
C GLY A 15 6.87 0.89 -15.94
N ALA A 16 6.37 0.43 -14.78
CA ALA A 16 4.94 0.27 -14.58
C ALA A 16 4.26 1.65 -14.50
N ASP A 17 3.09 1.80 -15.14
CA ASP A 17 2.32 3.06 -15.09
C ASP A 17 1.82 3.38 -13.67
N VAL A 18 1.43 2.33 -12.93
CA VAL A 18 0.93 2.40 -11.55
C VAL A 18 1.40 1.15 -10.81
N VAL A 19 1.79 1.30 -9.54
CA VAL A 19 2.12 0.16 -8.67
C VAL A 19 1.17 0.15 -7.48
N ILE A 20 0.47 -0.98 -7.28
CA ILE A 20 -0.43 -1.18 -6.15
C ILE A 20 0.21 -2.18 -5.18
N ILE A 21 0.44 -1.77 -3.93
CA ILE A 21 1.10 -2.59 -2.92
C ILE A 21 0.14 -2.87 -1.78
N GLY A 22 -0.16 -4.16 -1.53
CA GLY A 22 -0.86 -4.60 -0.33
C GLY A 22 0.10 -4.77 0.85
N THR A 23 -0.13 -4.08 1.96
CA THR A 23 0.68 -4.20 3.18
C THR A 23 -0.10 -4.86 4.30
N TYR A 24 0.63 -5.49 5.22
CA TYR A 24 0.05 -6.13 6.39
C TYR A 24 0.97 -5.92 7.59
N ASN A 25 0.62 -4.93 8.42
CA ASN A 25 1.41 -4.47 9.56
C ASN A 25 2.85 -4.07 9.17
N ALA A 26 3.01 -3.31 8.09
CA ALA A 26 4.30 -2.74 7.71
C ALA A 26 4.94 -1.90 8.83
N ASN A 27 4.13 -1.26 9.68
CA ASN A 27 4.64 -0.57 10.88
C ASN A 27 5.40 -1.49 11.85
N LEU A 28 5.13 -2.80 11.80
CA LEU A 28 5.82 -3.84 12.57
C LEU A 28 6.77 -4.68 11.70
N ASN A 29 6.85 -4.41 10.39
CA ASN A 29 7.62 -5.18 9.43
C ASN A 29 8.53 -4.27 8.59
N LYS A 30 9.76 -4.08 9.06
CA LYS A 30 10.78 -3.24 8.42
C LYS A 30 11.02 -3.57 6.94
N GLY A 31 10.88 -4.85 6.56
CA GLY A 31 11.02 -5.26 5.17
C GLY A 31 9.93 -4.69 4.26
N GLN A 32 8.67 -4.68 4.73
CA GLN A 32 7.57 -4.06 3.97
C GLN A 32 7.75 -2.54 3.87
N ALA A 33 8.14 -1.87 4.96
CA ALA A 33 8.44 -0.45 4.94
C ALA A 33 9.55 -0.10 3.93
N LYS A 34 10.66 -0.87 3.95
CA LYS A 34 11.77 -0.71 2.99
C LYS A 34 11.33 -0.95 1.55
N LEU A 35 10.49 -1.96 1.30
CA LEU A 35 9.94 -2.24 -0.03
C LEU A 35 9.12 -1.06 -0.55
N VAL A 36 8.13 -0.62 0.22
CA VAL A 36 7.21 0.47 -0.17
C VAL A 36 7.99 1.74 -0.46
N ASN A 37 8.91 2.15 0.43
CA ASN A 37 9.68 3.38 0.24
C ASN A 37 10.61 3.31 -0.98
N LYS A 38 11.22 2.15 -1.24
CA LYS A 38 12.03 1.99 -2.45
C LYS A 38 11.20 2.06 -3.72
N ILE A 39 10.05 1.41 -3.76
CA ILE A 39 9.15 1.46 -4.93
C ILE A 39 8.62 2.89 -5.12
N ASN A 40 8.16 3.57 -4.06
CA ASN A 40 7.64 4.93 -4.14
C ASN A 40 8.67 5.93 -4.70
N ARG A 41 9.95 5.79 -4.34
CA ARG A 41 11.03 6.65 -4.85
C ARG A 41 11.35 6.45 -6.32
N ILE A 42 11.19 5.23 -6.85
CA ILE A 42 11.43 4.95 -8.28
C ILE A 42 10.18 5.12 -9.14
N ASN A 43 8.99 5.08 -8.51
CA ASN A 43 7.71 5.16 -9.17
C ASN A 43 6.75 6.01 -8.32
N GLY A 44 6.62 7.28 -8.71
CA GLY A 44 5.73 8.25 -8.06
C GLY A 44 4.24 7.99 -8.24
N ASN A 45 3.84 6.93 -8.95
CA ASN A 45 2.45 6.49 -9.08
C ASN A 45 2.19 5.23 -8.23
N THR A 46 2.62 5.29 -6.97
CA THR A 46 2.43 4.19 -6.02
C THR A 46 1.15 4.37 -5.21
N ILE A 47 0.34 3.31 -5.13
CA ILE A 47 -0.85 3.22 -4.28
C ILE A 47 -0.62 2.13 -3.24
N VAL A 48 -0.74 2.48 -1.97
CA VAL A 48 -0.63 1.50 -0.88
C VAL A 48 -2.00 1.14 -0.34
N VAL A 49 -2.26 -0.16 -0.14
CA VAL A 49 -3.48 -0.69 0.47
C VAL A 49 -3.10 -1.43 1.75
N SER A 50 -3.45 -0.90 2.92
CA SER A 50 -3.22 -1.58 4.19
C SER A 50 -4.34 -2.57 4.50
N LEU A 51 -3.98 -3.83 4.68
CA LEU A 51 -4.90 -4.97 4.77
C LEU A 51 -5.19 -5.40 6.21
N ARG A 52 -4.86 -4.56 7.21
CA ARG A 52 -5.13 -4.84 8.63
C ARG A 52 -5.29 -3.59 9.47
N ASN A 53 -4.22 -2.82 9.61
CA ASN A 53 -4.21 -1.65 10.47
C ASN A 53 -3.86 -0.39 9.65
N PRO A 54 -4.39 0.79 10.03
CA PRO A 54 -4.17 2.02 9.27
C PRO A 54 -2.83 2.71 9.59
N TYR A 55 -2.03 2.18 10.52
CA TYR A 55 -0.79 2.79 11.01
C TYR A 55 0.41 2.51 10.11
N ASP A 56 0.28 1.64 9.12
CA ASP A 56 1.35 1.36 8.15
C ASP A 56 1.82 2.64 7.43
N ILE A 57 0.94 3.63 7.22
CA ILE A 57 1.31 4.91 6.60
C ILE A 57 2.42 5.66 7.38
N MET A 58 2.54 5.43 8.69
CA MET A 58 3.52 6.12 9.54
C MET A 58 4.97 5.74 9.26
N VAL A 59 5.20 4.63 8.55
CA VAL A 59 6.55 4.15 8.20
C VAL A 59 6.87 4.33 6.72
N PHE A 60 6.00 5.01 5.98
CA PHE A 60 6.20 5.29 4.56
C PHE A 60 6.66 6.73 4.36
N ASP A 61 7.45 6.94 3.30
CA ASP A 61 7.64 8.27 2.72
C ASP A 61 6.28 8.78 2.18
N ASP A 62 6.19 10.04 1.75
CA ASP A 62 4.95 10.65 1.23
C ASP A 62 4.40 9.87 0.01
N VAL A 63 3.53 8.90 0.30
CA VAL A 63 2.91 8.03 -0.71
C VAL A 63 1.71 8.76 -1.32
N PRO A 64 1.61 8.83 -2.67
CA PRO A 64 0.58 9.63 -3.33
C PRO A 64 -0.86 9.20 -3.02
N ALA A 65 -1.07 7.91 -2.78
CA ALA A 65 -2.38 7.36 -2.46
C ALA A 65 -2.27 6.22 -1.45
N TYR A 66 -3.17 6.24 -0.47
CA TYR A 66 -3.22 5.27 0.62
C TYR A 66 -4.67 4.87 0.93
N ILE A 67 -4.96 3.56 0.93
CA ILE A 67 -6.28 2.99 1.20
C ILE A 67 -6.18 2.08 2.43
N CYS A 68 -7.07 2.30 3.40
CA CYS A 68 -7.25 1.38 4.53
C CYS A 68 -8.35 0.36 4.22
N ALA A 69 -7.99 -0.91 3.99
CA ALA A 69 -8.95 -1.98 3.74
C ALA A 69 -9.39 -2.72 5.01
N TYR A 70 -8.62 -2.58 6.10
CA TYR A 70 -8.84 -3.18 7.43
C TYR A 70 -8.87 -4.71 7.51
N GLU A 71 -8.89 -5.41 6.38
CA GLU A 71 -8.84 -6.86 6.26
C GLU A 71 -8.39 -7.29 4.85
N TYR A 72 -8.10 -8.58 4.67
CA TYR A 72 -7.65 -9.18 3.40
C TYR A 72 -8.65 -10.20 2.83
N THR A 73 -9.91 -10.19 3.28
CA THR A 73 -10.93 -11.08 2.75
C THR A 73 -11.26 -10.75 1.30
N LYS A 74 -11.73 -11.75 0.55
CA LYS A 74 -12.07 -11.60 -0.88
C LYS A 74 -13.09 -10.49 -1.14
N LEU A 75 -14.05 -10.30 -0.24
CA LEU A 75 -15.05 -9.23 -0.34
C LEU A 75 -14.43 -7.85 -0.14
N SER A 76 -13.57 -7.68 0.88
CA SER A 76 -12.85 -6.43 1.10
C SER A 76 -11.96 -6.07 -0.08
N LEU A 77 -11.18 -7.03 -0.60
CA LEU A 77 -10.34 -6.80 -1.79
C LEU A 77 -11.17 -6.45 -3.03
N LYS A 78 -12.36 -7.04 -3.20
CA LYS A 78 -13.28 -6.67 -4.29
C LYS A 78 -13.73 -5.21 -4.17
N SER A 79 -14.07 -4.75 -2.97
CA SER A 79 -14.41 -3.35 -2.72
C SER A 79 -13.24 -2.40 -3.01
N VAL A 80 -12.01 -2.77 -2.61
CA VAL A 80 -10.81 -1.99 -2.96
C VAL A 80 -10.64 -1.89 -4.47
N ILE A 81 -10.80 -2.99 -5.22
CA ILE A 81 -10.71 -2.99 -6.68
C ILE A 81 -11.79 -2.11 -7.31
N ASP A 82 -13.02 -2.10 -6.77
CA ASP A 82 -14.09 -1.22 -7.24
C ASP A 82 -13.75 0.26 -7.05
N VAL A 83 -13.15 0.62 -5.90
CA VAL A 83 -12.65 1.97 -5.64
C VAL A 83 -11.52 2.36 -6.59
N LEU A 84 -10.51 1.49 -6.74
CA LEU A 84 -9.36 1.74 -7.62
C LEU A 84 -9.77 1.91 -9.10
N LYS A 85 -10.82 1.22 -9.53
CA LYS A 85 -11.40 1.35 -10.88
C LYS A 85 -12.34 2.55 -11.03
N GLY A 86 -12.57 3.34 -9.98
CA GLY A 86 -13.52 4.44 -9.98
C GLY A 86 -14.99 4.02 -10.06
N ARG A 87 -15.30 2.73 -9.84
CA ARG A 87 -16.68 2.21 -9.85
C ARG A 87 -17.44 2.57 -8.58
N GLN A 88 -16.72 2.81 -7.48
CA GLN A 88 -17.26 3.26 -6.21
C GLN A 88 -16.35 4.36 -5.62
N LYS A 89 -16.93 5.26 -4.82
CA LYS A 89 -16.17 6.26 -4.06
C LYS A 89 -15.74 5.67 -2.71
N ALA A 90 -14.53 5.98 -2.26
CA ALA A 90 -14.09 5.68 -0.90
C ALA A 90 -14.72 6.68 0.08
N VAL A 91 -15.89 6.33 0.64
CA VAL A 91 -16.66 7.19 1.56
C VAL A 91 -16.37 6.94 3.04
N GLY A 92 -15.48 5.99 3.35
CA GLY A 92 -15.11 5.67 4.73
C GLY A 92 -14.31 6.80 5.39
N SER A 93 -14.48 6.94 6.70
CA SER A 93 -13.69 7.83 7.55
C SER A 93 -12.79 7.01 8.47
N LEU A 94 -11.57 7.49 8.74
CA LEU A 94 -10.68 6.85 9.70
C LEU A 94 -11.35 6.77 11.09
N PRO A 95 -11.51 5.57 11.69
CA PRO A 95 -12.10 5.41 13.02
C PRO A 95 -11.08 5.68 14.15
N VAL A 96 -9.85 6.04 13.79
CA VAL A 96 -8.72 6.25 14.71
C VAL A 96 -7.95 7.49 14.29
N LYS A 97 -7.17 8.04 15.24
CA LYS A 97 -6.23 9.13 14.96
C LYS A 97 -4.88 8.54 14.55
N ILE A 98 -4.40 8.92 13.38
CA ILE A 98 -3.01 8.74 12.96
C ILE A 98 -2.23 9.96 13.46
N ARG A 99 -1.06 9.75 14.05
CA ARG A 99 -0.22 10.82 14.62
C ARG A 99 1.14 10.84 13.95
#